data_AF-Q862J3-F1
#
_entry.id   AF-Q862J3-F1
#
_cell.length_a   1.000
_cell.length_b   1.000
_cell.length_c   1.000
_cell.angle_alpha   90.00
_cell.angle_beta   90.00
_cell.angle_gamma   90.00
#
_symmetry.space_group_name_H-M   'P 1'
#
loop_
_entity.id
_entity.type
_entity.pdbx_description
1 polymer ?
#
loop_
_entity_poly.entity_id
_entity_poly.type
_entity_poly.pdbx_seq_one_letter_code
_entity_poly.pdbx_strand_id
1 'polypeptide(L)'
;MSGKDRIEIFPSRMAQTIMKARLKGAQTGRNLLKKKSDALTLRFRQILKKIIETKMLMGEVMREAAFSLAEAKFTAGDFSTTVIQNVNKAQVKIRAKKDNVAGVTLPVFEHYHEGTDSYELTGLARGGEQLAKLKRNYAKAVELLVELASLQTSFVTLDEAIKIT
;
A
#
# COMPACT_ATOMS: atom_id res chain seq x y z
N MET A 1 10.67 46.85 4.11
CA MET A 1 10.20 45.46 4.37
C MET A 1 10.79 44.83 5.65
N SER A 2 11.13 45.59 6.71
CA SER A 2 11.95 45.06 7.84
C SER A 2 11.22 44.98 9.19
N GLY A 3 9.95 45.40 9.29
CA GLY A 3 9.22 45.42 10.55
C GLY A 3 8.61 44.07 10.95
N LYS A 4 8.26 43.22 9.96
CA LYS A 4 7.58 41.93 10.19
C LYS A 4 8.53 40.77 10.53
N ASP A 5 9.83 40.93 10.33
CA ASP A 5 10.83 39.87 10.55
C ASP A 5 11.46 39.92 11.96
N ARG A 6 11.08 40.91 12.80
CA ARG A 6 11.57 41.04 14.17
C ARG A 6 10.52 40.56 15.16
N ILE A 7 10.95 39.69 16.06
CA ILE A 7 10.14 39.30 17.22
C ILE A 7 10.09 40.49 18.17
N GLU A 8 8.89 40.86 18.60
CA GLU A 8 8.69 41.90 19.63
C GLU A 8 9.15 41.37 20.98
N ILE A 9 10.33 41.81 21.44
CA ILE A 9 10.89 41.46 22.73
C ILE A 9 11.48 42.70 23.40
N PHE A 10 11.40 42.77 24.73
CA PHE A 10 12.10 43.81 25.47
C PHE A 10 13.62 43.63 25.38
N PRO A 11 14.40 44.66 25.03
CA PRO A 11 15.84 44.56 24.80
C PRO A 11 16.61 44.40 26.13
N SER A 12 16.67 43.17 26.65
CA SER A 12 17.45 42.79 27.84
C SER A 12 18.55 41.78 27.50
N ARG A 13 19.63 41.75 28.31
CA ARG A 13 20.70 40.74 28.17
C ARG A 13 20.17 39.31 28.26
N MET A 14 19.19 39.07 29.14
CA MET A 14 18.53 37.77 29.27
C MET A 14 17.79 37.39 27.98
N ALA A 15 17.02 38.32 27.40
CA ALA A 15 16.30 38.10 26.16
C ALA A 15 17.25 37.81 24.98
N GLN A 16 18.40 38.47 24.91
CA GLN A 16 19.43 38.18 23.90
C GLN A 16 19.97 36.75 24.00
N THR A 17 20.25 36.26 25.21
CA THR A 17 20.71 34.87 25.43
C THR A 17 19.66 33.85 25.00
N ILE A 18 18.39 34.09 25.33
CA ILE A 18 17.26 33.23 24.92
C ILE A 18 17.14 33.20 23.39
N MET A 19 17.24 34.35 22.72
CA MET A 19 17.15 34.42 21.25
C MET A 19 18.32 33.73 20.56
N LYS A 20 19.55 33.85 21.09
CA LYS A 20 20.72 33.09 20.57
C LYS A 20 20.53 31.58 20.71
N ALA A 21 20.01 31.12 21.84
CA ALA A 21 19.70 29.71 22.06
C ALA A 21 18.60 29.21 21.11
N ARG A 22 17.53 29.99 20.93
CA ARG A 22 16.45 29.70 19.96
C ARG A 22 16.97 29.64 18.54
N LEU A 23 17.85 30.57 18.13
CA LEU A 23 18.45 30.59 16.81
C LEU A 23 19.29 29.34 16.55
N LYS A 24 20.14 28.95 17.50
CA LYS A 24 20.94 27.72 17.40
C LYS A 24 20.04 26.47 17.34
N GLY A 25 19.01 26.41 18.19
CA GLY A 25 18.02 25.32 18.19
C GLY A 25 17.26 25.21 16.86
N ALA A 26 16.84 26.33 16.29
CA ALA A 26 16.16 26.38 15.00
C ALA A 26 17.08 25.95 13.85
N GLN A 27 18.35 26.37 13.85
CA GLN A 27 19.34 25.93 12.86
C GLN A 27 19.54 24.41 12.92
N THR A 28 19.69 23.84 14.12
CA THR A 28 19.79 22.38 14.29
C THR A 28 18.51 21.66 13.90
N GLY A 29 17.34 22.19 14.28
CA GLY A 29 16.04 21.61 13.94
C GLY A 29 15.80 21.58 12.43
N ARG A 30 16.12 22.67 11.72
CA ARG A 30 16.06 22.71 10.25
C ARG A 30 16.94 21.64 9.61
N ASN A 31 18.16 21.45 10.10
CA ASN A 31 19.06 20.43 9.58
C ASN A 31 18.53 19.00 9.81
N LEU A 32 17.88 18.75 10.95
CA LEU A 32 17.24 17.46 11.24
C LEU A 32 16.02 17.21 10.35
N LEU A 33 15.16 18.22 10.18
CA LEU A 33 13.98 18.12 9.30
C LEU A 33 14.39 17.90 7.85
N LYS A 34 15.44 18.58 7.37
CA LYS A 34 15.98 18.35 6.02
C LYS A 34 16.46 16.91 5.85
N LYS A 35 17.25 16.38 6.80
CA LYS A 35 17.70 14.98 6.76
C LYS A 35 16.54 13.97 6.79
N LYS A 36 15.48 14.27 7.55
CA LYS A 36 14.26 13.46 7.58
C LYS A 36 13.55 13.48 6.21
N SER A 37 13.38 14.67 5.63
CA SER A 37 12.76 14.86 4.31
C SER A 37 13.54 14.15 3.20
N ASP A 38 14.88 14.21 3.22
CA ASP A 38 15.72 13.49 2.26
C ASP A 38 15.54 11.97 2.36
N ALA A 39 15.50 11.42 3.58
CA ALA A 39 15.29 9.99 3.82
C ALA A 39 13.89 9.52 3.38
N LEU A 40 12.86 10.31 3.68
CA LEU A 40 11.49 10.04 3.25
C LEU A 40 11.36 10.09 1.72
N THR A 41 11.96 11.09 1.07
CA THR A 41 11.96 11.23 -0.39
C THR A 41 12.64 10.05 -1.09
N LEU A 42 13.73 9.52 -0.51
CA LEU A 42 14.40 8.34 -1.05
C LEU A 42 13.49 7.11 -0.97
N ARG A 43 12.83 6.88 0.16
CA ARG A 43 11.86 5.78 0.31
C ARG A 43 10.64 5.94 -0.59
N PHE A 44 10.14 7.16 -0.72
CA PHE A 44 9.02 7.50 -1.60
C PHE A 44 9.33 7.11 -3.06
N ARG A 45 10.51 7.46 -3.57
CA ARG A 45 10.94 7.07 -4.93
C ARG A 45 11.05 5.56 -5.10
N GLN A 46 11.55 4.84 -4.09
CA GLN A 46 11.63 3.38 -4.12
C GLN A 46 10.23 2.74 -4.19
N ILE A 47 9.28 3.23 -3.39
CA ILE A 47 7.89 2.75 -3.39
C ILE A 47 7.23 3.08 -4.73
N LEU A 48 7.43 4.28 -5.28
CA LEU A 48 6.90 4.67 -6.58
C LEU A 48 7.36 3.72 -7.69
N LYS A 49 8.66 3.38 -7.73
CA LYS A 49 9.20 2.43 -8.69
C LYS A 49 8.51 1.05 -8.57
N LYS A 50 8.39 0.54 -7.34
CA LYS A 50 7.70 -0.73 -7.08
C LYS A 50 6.22 -0.69 -7.50
N ILE A 51 5.52 0.41 -7.24
CA ILE A 51 4.11 0.57 -7.66
C ILE A 51 3.98 0.44 -9.17
N ILE A 52 4.87 1.06 -9.95
CA ILE A 52 4.83 0.97 -11.41
C ILE A 52 5.05 -0.47 -11.87
N GLU A 53 6.08 -1.14 -11.33
CA GLU A 53 6.39 -2.54 -11.64
C GLU A 53 5.21 -3.47 -11.32
N THR A 54 4.68 -3.42 -10.09
CA THR A 54 3.56 -4.25 -9.65
C THR A 54 2.27 -3.92 -10.43
N LYS A 55 2.04 -2.66 -10.80
CA LYS A 55 0.85 -2.27 -11.57
C LYS A 55 0.89 -2.80 -13.01
N MET A 56 2.07 -2.84 -13.63
CA MET A 56 2.24 -3.47 -14.95
C MET A 56 1.97 -4.98 -14.88
N LEU A 57 2.60 -5.67 -13.91
CA LEU A 57 2.39 -7.10 -13.67
C LEU A 57 0.92 -7.43 -13.38
N MET A 58 0.26 -6.62 -12.55
CA MET A 58 -1.17 -6.78 -12.26
C MET A 58 -2.03 -6.67 -13.53
N GLY A 59 -1.69 -5.75 -14.44
CA GLY A 59 -2.41 -5.61 -15.72
C GLY A 59 -2.31 -6.86 -16.60
N GLU A 60 -1.17 -7.55 -16.59
CA GLU A 60 -0.98 -8.80 -17.32
C GLU A 60 -1.72 -9.96 -16.66
N VAL A 61 -1.55 -10.15 -15.35
CA VAL A 61 -2.20 -11.23 -14.59
C VAL A 61 -3.72 -11.10 -14.59
N MET A 62 -4.25 -9.88 -14.48
CA MET A 62 -5.69 -9.64 -14.56
C MET A 62 -6.24 -9.95 -15.95
N ARG A 63 -5.48 -9.66 -17.01
CA ARG A 63 -5.87 -10.00 -18.38
C ARG A 63 -5.91 -11.52 -18.57
N GLU A 64 -4.90 -12.23 -18.08
CA GLU A 64 -4.86 -13.69 -18.11
C GLU A 64 -6.01 -14.33 -17.30
N ALA A 65 -6.31 -13.78 -16.12
CA ALA A 65 -7.44 -14.20 -15.30
C ALA A 65 -8.79 -13.98 -16.03
N ALA A 66 -8.97 -12.82 -16.69
CA ALA A 66 -10.17 -12.54 -17.48
C ALA A 66 -10.33 -13.49 -18.69
N PHE A 67 -9.23 -13.85 -19.37
CA PHE A 67 -9.27 -14.86 -20.42
C PHE A 67 -9.61 -16.25 -19.87
N SER A 68 -9.03 -16.62 -18.73
CA SER A 68 -9.35 -17.88 -18.05
C SER A 68 -10.83 -17.95 -17.66
N LEU A 69 -11.45 -16.82 -17.32
CA LEU A 69 -12.89 -16.74 -17.01
C LEU A 69 -13.73 -17.00 -18.26
N ALA A 70 -13.32 -16.45 -19.41
CA ALA A 70 -14.00 -16.68 -20.67
C ALA A 70 -13.88 -18.16 -21.11
N GLU A 71 -12.71 -18.77 -20.98
CA GLU A 71 -12.48 -20.20 -21.23
C GLU A 71 -13.37 -21.09 -20.35
N ALA A 72 -13.43 -20.79 -19.05
CA ALA A 72 -14.28 -21.53 -18.11
C ALA A 72 -15.77 -21.36 -18.43
N LYS A 73 -16.22 -20.14 -18.77
CA LYS A 73 -17.62 -19.88 -19.17
C LYS A 73 -18.00 -20.59 -20.47
N PHE A 74 -17.09 -20.66 -21.42
CA PHE A 74 -17.33 -21.35 -22.69
C PHE A 74 -17.48 -22.87 -22.50
N THR A 75 -16.67 -23.46 -21.62
CA THR A 75 -16.64 -24.93 -21.41
C THR A 75 -17.70 -25.43 -20.42
N ALA A 76 -17.89 -24.73 -19.30
CA ALA A 76 -18.79 -25.14 -18.22
C ALA A 76 -20.16 -24.43 -18.23
N GLY A 77 -20.36 -23.43 -19.10
CA GLY A 77 -21.57 -22.61 -19.12
C GLY A 77 -21.59 -21.56 -18.00
N ASP A 78 -22.79 -21.12 -17.61
CA ASP A 78 -22.94 -20.14 -16.53
C ASP A 78 -22.92 -20.81 -15.15
N PHE A 79 -21.80 -20.70 -14.44
CA PHE A 79 -21.60 -21.19 -13.08
C PHE A 79 -21.66 -20.08 -12.02
N SER A 80 -22.04 -18.86 -12.39
CA SER A 80 -22.02 -17.69 -11.50
C SER A 80 -22.95 -17.83 -10.30
N THR A 81 -24.17 -18.32 -10.51
CA THR A 81 -25.18 -18.54 -9.47
C THR A 81 -24.73 -19.58 -8.46
N THR A 82 -24.17 -20.69 -8.94
CA THR A 82 -23.60 -21.77 -8.10
C THR A 82 -22.44 -21.24 -7.25
N VAL A 83 -21.58 -20.39 -7.81
CA VAL A 83 -20.48 -19.80 -7.03
C VAL A 83 -21.02 -18.93 -5.91
N ILE A 84 -21.94 -18.02 -6.20
CA ILE A 84 -22.53 -17.08 -5.23
C ILE A 84 -23.21 -17.83 -4.08
N GLN A 85 -23.96 -18.89 -4.38
CA GLN A 85 -24.65 -19.70 -3.37
C GLN A 85 -23.71 -20.45 -2.42
N ASN A 86 -22.49 -20.77 -2.89
CA ASN A 86 -21.50 -21.52 -2.11
C ASN A 86 -20.53 -20.61 -1.33
N VAL A 87 -20.65 -19.28 -1.40
CA VAL A 87 -19.79 -18.35 -0.65
C VAL A 87 -20.27 -18.21 0.80
N ASN A 88 -19.59 -18.89 1.73
CA ASN A 88 -19.87 -18.77 3.17
C ASN A 88 -18.80 -17.96 3.93
N LYS A 89 -17.53 -18.36 3.81
CA LYS A 89 -16.39 -17.71 4.48
C LYS A 89 -15.32 -17.38 3.44
N ALA A 90 -14.70 -16.20 3.60
CA ALA A 90 -13.57 -15.80 2.77
C ALA A 90 -12.35 -16.68 3.05
N GLN A 91 -11.80 -17.30 1.99
CA GLN A 91 -10.60 -18.11 2.04
C GLN A 91 -9.33 -17.26 2.17
N VAL A 92 -9.26 -16.17 1.40
CA VAL A 92 -8.16 -15.19 1.47
C VAL A 92 -8.60 -14.03 2.35
N LYS A 93 -7.83 -13.77 3.40
CA LYS A 93 -8.09 -12.66 4.32
C LYS A 93 -6.85 -11.77 4.42
N ILE A 94 -7.05 -10.55 4.92
CA ILE A 94 -6.00 -9.53 5.02
C ILE A 94 -5.72 -9.25 6.49
N ARG A 95 -4.44 -9.12 6.84
CA ARG A 95 -3.94 -8.66 8.13
C ARG A 95 -3.23 -7.32 7.95
N ALA A 96 -3.59 -6.33 8.74
CA ALA A 96 -2.91 -5.04 8.76
C ALA A 96 -1.80 -5.05 9.80
N LYS A 97 -0.61 -4.62 9.39
CA LYS A 97 0.58 -4.41 10.21
C LYS A 97 1.00 -2.95 10.12
N LYS A 98 1.65 -2.45 11.16
CA LYS A 98 2.22 -1.09 11.18
C LYS A 98 3.73 -1.21 11.03
N ASP A 99 4.29 -0.55 10.03
CA ASP A 99 5.73 -0.39 9.85
C ASP A 99 6.12 1.06 10.14
N ASN A 100 7.35 1.33 10.58
CA ASN A 100 7.79 2.70 10.92
C ASN A 100 9.01 3.09 10.10
N VAL A 101 8.85 4.13 9.29
CA VAL A 101 9.92 4.65 8.41
C VAL A 101 10.19 6.11 8.77
N ALA A 102 11.37 6.37 9.33
CA ALA A 102 11.83 7.72 9.69
C ALA A 102 10.82 8.51 10.57
N GLY A 103 10.07 7.80 11.42
CA GLY A 103 9.06 8.39 12.32
C GLY A 103 7.67 8.56 11.70
N VAL A 104 7.41 7.97 10.53
CA VAL A 104 6.08 7.87 9.90
C VAL A 104 5.61 6.42 9.97
N THR A 105 4.42 6.18 10.53
CA THR A 105 3.82 4.84 10.61
C THR A 105 3.07 4.51 9.32
N LEU A 106 3.53 3.50 8.60
CA LEU A 106 2.96 3.00 7.36
C LEU A 106 2.10 1.77 7.62
N PRO A 107 0.85 1.73 7.11
CA PRO A 107 0.06 0.51 7.11
C PRO A 107 0.58 -0.45 6.03
N VAL A 108 0.92 -1.67 6.43
CA VAL A 108 1.32 -2.77 5.55
C VAL A 108 0.26 -3.85 5.61
N PHE A 109 -0.21 -4.32 4.45
CA PHE A 109 -1.18 -5.41 4.37
C PHE A 109 -0.50 -6.73 3.99
N GLU A 110 -0.74 -7.76 4.78
CA GLU A 110 -0.30 -9.14 4.53
C GLU A 110 -1.54 -9.98 4.23
N HIS A 111 -1.50 -10.79 3.16
CA HIS A 111 -2.56 -11.76 2.89
C HIS A 111 -2.29 -13.05 3.67
N TYR A 112 -3.35 -13.70 4.15
CA TYR A 112 -3.27 -15.03 4.74
C TYR A 112 -4.43 -15.89 4.24
N HIS A 113 -4.14 -17.17 4.06
CA HIS A 113 -5.12 -18.17 3.65
C HIS A 113 -5.67 -18.86 4.89
N GLU A 114 -6.99 -18.82 5.06
CA GLU A 114 -7.68 -19.47 6.17
C GLU A 114 -8.74 -20.44 5.62
N GLY A 115 -8.48 -21.74 5.77
CA GLY A 115 -9.42 -22.81 5.44
C GLY A 115 -8.93 -23.79 4.39
N THR A 116 -9.65 -24.92 4.31
CA THR A 116 -9.47 -25.99 3.31
C THR A 116 -10.35 -25.73 2.10
N ASP A 117 -9.90 -26.15 0.92
CA ASP A 117 -10.55 -25.87 -0.35
C ASP A 117 -11.91 -26.59 -0.48
N SER A 118 -13.02 -25.89 -0.27
CA SER A 118 -14.38 -26.47 -0.34
C SER A 118 -14.83 -26.85 -1.75
N TYR A 119 -14.01 -26.58 -2.76
CA TYR A 119 -14.33 -26.77 -4.19
C TYR A 119 -13.66 -28.01 -4.83
N GLU A 120 -12.93 -28.82 -4.07
CA GLU A 120 -12.24 -30.03 -4.61
C GLU A 120 -13.21 -30.99 -5.33
N LEU A 121 -14.45 -31.13 -4.85
CA LEU A 121 -15.41 -32.07 -5.46
C LEU A 121 -16.14 -31.52 -6.70
N THR A 122 -16.22 -30.20 -6.86
CA THR A 122 -16.91 -29.54 -7.99
C THR A 122 -16.12 -29.60 -9.31
N GLY A 123 -14.84 -29.98 -9.25
CA GLY A 123 -13.94 -30.09 -10.41
C GLY A 123 -13.92 -31.45 -11.12
N LEU A 124 -14.75 -32.41 -10.71
CA LEU A 124 -14.73 -33.78 -11.28
C LEU A 124 -15.59 -33.95 -12.54
N ALA A 125 -16.43 -32.97 -12.90
CA ALA A 125 -17.20 -32.96 -14.15
C ALA A 125 -16.43 -32.32 -15.32
N ARG A 126 -16.94 -32.46 -16.55
CA ARG A 126 -16.37 -31.82 -17.76
C ARG A 126 -16.19 -30.31 -17.51
N GLY A 127 -14.94 -29.82 -17.55
CA GLY A 127 -14.60 -28.41 -17.36
C GLY A 127 -13.92 -28.05 -16.02
N GLY A 128 -13.82 -28.99 -15.07
CA GLY A 128 -13.21 -28.72 -13.76
C GLY A 128 -11.73 -28.31 -13.80
N GLU A 129 -10.96 -28.79 -14.77
CA GLU A 129 -9.57 -28.37 -14.98
C GLU A 129 -9.47 -26.88 -15.33
N GLN A 130 -10.37 -26.37 -16.19
CA GLN A 130 -10.41 -24.95 -16.54
C GLN A 130 -10.89 -24.09 -15.37
N LEU A 131 -11.80 -24.61 -14.54
CA LEU A 131 -12.22 -23.95 -13.31
C LEU A 131 -11.08 -23.88 -12.27
N ALA A 132 -10.27 -24.93 -12.15
CA ALA A 132 -9.11 -24.95 -11.26
C ALA A 132 -8.03 -23.95 -11.73
N LYS A 133 -7.77 -23.90 -13.04
CA LYS A 133 -6.86 -22.91 -13.66
C LYS A 133 -7.35 -21.47 -13.41
N LEU A 134 -8.64 -21.21 -13.64
CA LEU A 134 -9.30 -19.94 -13.34
C LEU A 134 -9.06 -19.53 -11.88
N LYS A 135 -9.35 -20.43 -10.93
CA LYS A 135 -9.21 -20.17 -9.50
C LYS A 135 -7.77 -19.80 -9.13
N ARG A 136 -6.78 -20.54 -9.64
CA ARG A 136 -5.35 -20.25 -9.38
C ARG A 136 -4.94 -18.88 -9.94
N ASN A 137 -5.40 -18.53 -11.14
CA ASN A 137 -5.09 -17.25 -11.77
C ASN A 137 -5.73 -16.07 -11.02
N TYR A 138 -6.99 -16.20 -10.60
CA TYR A 138 -7.65 -15.18 -9.76
C TYR A 138 -7.06 -15.09 -8.35
N ALA A 139 -6.64 -16.20 -7.73
CA ALA A 139 -5.98 -16.17 -6.44
C ALA A 139 -4.69 -15.33 -6.49
N LYS A 140 -3.84 -15.57 -7.50
CA LYS A 140 -2.63 -14.77 -7.74
C LYS A 140 -2.95 -13.30 -8.00
N ALA A 141 -4.00 -13.01 -8.77
CA ALA A 141 -4.44 -11.64 -9.03
C ALA A 141 -4.85 -10.91 -7.74
N VAL A 142 -5.58 -11.59 -6.85
CA VAL A 142 -6.01 -11.04 -5.56
C VAL A 142 -4.81 -10.79 -4.63
N GLU A 143 -3.85 -11.70 -4.58
CA GLU A 143 -2.62 -11.52 -3.79
C GLU A 143 -1.83 -10.28 -4.26
N LEU A 144 -1.66 -10.11 -5.57
CA LEU A 144 -1.00 -8.93 -6.14
C LEU A 144 -1.78 -7.63 -5.89
N LEU A 145 -3.12 -7.68 -5.91
CA LEU A 145 -3.96 -6.53 -5.59
C LEU A 145 -3.79 -6.08 -4.13
N VAL A 146 -3.67 -7.02 -3.19
CA VAL A 146 -3.42 -6.70 -1.78
C VAL A 146 -2.06 -6.01 -1.61
N GLU A 147 -1.02 -6.51 -2.29
CA GLU A 147 0.31 -5.89 -2.27
C GLU A 147 0.29 -4.48 -2.87
N LEU A 148 -0.36 -4.30 -4.02
CA LEU A 148 -0.51 -3.00 -4.67
C LEU A 148 -1.26 -2.01 -3.76
N ALA A 149 -2.35 -2.43 -3.13
CA ALA A 149 -3.12 -1.60 -2.20
C ALA A 149 -2.28 -1.18 -0.99
N SER A 150 -1.42 -2.08 -0.48
CA SER A 150 -0.47 -1.76 0.60
C SER A 150 0.51 -0.68 0.19
N LEU A 151 1.11 -0.81 -1.00
CA LEU A 151 2.05 0.17 -1.53
C LEU A 151 1.39 1.53 -1.79
N GLN A 152 0.17 1.55 -2.34
CA GLN A 152 -0.58 2.79 -2.60
C GLN A 152 -0.97 3.50 -1.31
N THR A 153 -1.43 2.77 -0.30
CA THR A 153 -1.78 3.37 1.00
C THR A 153 -0.54 3.93 1.70
N SER A 154 0.57 3.21 1.64
CA SER A 154 1.87 3.69 2.14
C SER A 154 2.37 4.92 1.37
N PHE A 155 2.10 5.00 0.07
CA PHE A 155 2.48 6.14 -0.76
C PHE A 155 1.74 7.42 -0.37
N VAL A 156 0.41 7.36 -0.18
CA VAL A 156 -0.39 8.53 0.20
C VAL A 156 0.03 9.06 1.58
N THR A 157 0.21 8.16 2.54
CA THR A 157 0.65 8.53 3.90
C THR A 157 2.06 9.13 3.93
N LEU A 158 2.98 8.64 3.09
CA LEU A 158 4.31 9.24 2.94
C LEU A 158 4.28 10.59 2.23
N ASP A 159 3.45 10.77 1.19
CA ASP A 159 3.32 12.02 0.47
C ASP A 159 2.83 13.15 1.40
N GLU A 160 1.81 12.87 2.22
CA GLU A 160 1.32 13.80 3.24
C GLU A 160 2.41 14.17 4.24
N ALA A 161 3.19 13.18 4.72
CA ALA A 161 4.28 13.44 5.65
C ALA A 161 5.42 14.27 5.05
N ILE A 162 5.74 14.07 3.77
CA ILE A 162 6.75 14.85 3.05
C ILE A 162 6.28 16.29 2.83
N LYS A 163 5.01 16.50 2.47
CA LYS A 163 4.45 17.86 2.27
C LYS A 163 4.47 18.73 3.53
N ILE A 164 4.34 18.10 4.70
CA ILE A 164 4.37 18.79 6.00
C ILE A 164 5.80 19.15 6.44
N THR A 165 6.82 18.40 5.96
CA THR A 165 8.21 18.49 6.43
C THR A 165 9.06 19.40 5.55
#